data_AF-A0A0N8WI97-F1
#
_entry.id   AF-A0A0N8WI97-F1
#
_cell.length_a   1.000
_cell.length_b   1.000
_cell.length_c   1.000
_cell.angle_alpha   90.00
_cell.angle_beta   90.00
_cell.angle_gamma   90.00
#
_symmetry.space_group_name_H-M   'P 1'
#
loop_
_entity.id
_entity.type
_entity.pdbx_description
1 polymer ?
#
loop_
_entity_poly.entity_id
_entity_poly.type
_entity_poly.pdbx_seq_one_letter_code
_entity_poly.pdbx_strand_id
1 'polypeptide(L)' 'MLQLIALGRACAILPDSCRAHLRGDLAAVPVLDAPTVTTVIAWPPHSRSRAVAGLVRTATRL' A
#
# COMPACT_ATOMS: atom_id res chain seq x y z
N MET A 1 -9.72 12.78 1.80
CA MET A 1 -8.40 13.33 1.41
C MET A 1 -8.27 13.60 -0.09
N LEU A 2 -8.69 12.70 -0.99
CA LEU A 2 -8.50 12.91 -2.44
C LEU A 2 -9.32 14.06 -3.06
N GLN A 3 -10.31 14.62 -2.35
CA GLN A 3 -11.13 15.73 -2.86
C GLN A 3 -10.32 17.00 -3.18
N LEU A 4 -9.29 17.32 -2.39
CA LEU A 4 -8.44 18.48 -2.69
C LEU A 4 -7.60 18.26 -3.96
N ILE A 5 -7.21 17.01 -4.21
CA ILE A 5 -6.48 16.61 -5.42
C ILE A 5 -7.41 16.67 -6.62
N ALA A 6 -8.65 16.16 -6.51
CA ALA A 6 -9.67 16.24 -7.56
C ALA A 6 -10.01 17.69 -7.92
N LEU A 7 -9.97 18.61 -6.95
CA LEU A 7 -10.15 20.05 -7.17
C LEU A 7 -8.88 20.76 -7.70
N GLY A 8 -7.78 20.04 -7.96
CA GLY A 8 -6.52 20.59 -8.47
C GLY A 8 -5.74 21.42 -7.45
N ARG A 9 -5.99 21.25 -6.14
CA ARG A 9 -5.39 22.06 -5.07
C ARG A 9 -4.23 21.40 -4.33
N ALA A 10 -3.98 20.12 -4.61
CA ALA A 10 -2.91 19.34 -3.96
C ALA A 10 -2.48 18.17 -4.84
N CYS A 11 -1.35 17.56 -4.50
CA CYS A 11 -0.91 16.26 -5.02
C CYS A 11 -0.48 15.34 -3.86
N ALA A 12 -0.37 14.04 -4.12
CA ALA A 12 0.11 13.06 -3.15
C ALA A 12 0.97 12.00 -3.84
N ILE A 13 2.00 11.53 -3.14
CA ILE A 13 2.80 10.37 -3.54
C ILE A 13 2.23 9.14 -2.82
N LEU A 14 1.90 8.12 -3.59
CA LEU A 14 1.24 6.90 -3.11
C LEU A 14 1.96 5.68 -3.69
N PRO A 15 1.94 4.53 -2.99
CA PRO A 15 2.39 3.27 -3.58
C PRO A 15 1.59 2.91 -4.83
N ASP A 16 2.23 2.20 -5.78
CA ASP A 16 1.59 1.79 -7.04
C ASP A 16 0.30 0.98 -6.84
N SER A 17 0.23 0.19 -5.77
CA SER A 17 -0.97 -0.60 -5.41
C SER A 17 -2.22 0.26 -5.16
N CYS A 18 -2.07 1.56 -4.86
CA CYS A 18 -3.21 2.48 -4.73
C CYS A 18 -3.87 2.79 -6.08
N ARG A 19 -3.19 2.57 -7.21
CA ARG A 19 -3.69 2.90 -8.56
C ARG A 19 -5.01 2.22 -8.88
N ALA A 20 -5.20 0.98 -8.41
CA ALA A 20 -6.44 0.21 -8.60
C ALA A 20 -7.67 0.85 -7.93
N HIS A 21 -7.47 1.77 -6.98
CA HIS A 21 -8.54 2.41 -6.20
C HIS A 21 -8.75 3.89 -6.57
N LEU A 22 -8.04 4.39 -7.59
CA LEU A 22 -8.18 5.78 -8.01
C LEU A 22 -9.51 5.99 -8.73
N ARG A 23 -10.17 7.10 -8.40
CA ARG A 23 -11.36 7.57 -9.09
C ARG A 23 -10.97 8.16 -10.45
N GLY A 24 -11.89 8.14 -11.41
CA GLY A 24 -11.62 8.57 -12.79
C GLY A 24 -11.33 10.08 -12.95
N ASP A 25 -11.58 10.88 -11.92
CA ASP A 25 -11.24 12.31 -11.85
C ASP A 25 -9.79 12.55 -11.37
N LEU A 26 -9.00 11.49 -11.16
CA LEU A 26 -7.61 11.56 -10.73
C LEU A 26 -6.69 10.92 -11.78
N ALA A 27 -5.55 11.58 -12.03
CA ALA A 27 -4.48 11.04 -12.86
C ALA A 27 -3.34 10.50 -11.98
N ALA A 28 -2.77 9.36 -12.38
CA ALA A 28 -1.57 8.79 -11.76
C ALA A 28 -0.37 9.00 -12.69
N VAL A 29 0.71 9.57 -12.15
CA VAL A 29 1.99 9.76 -12.85
C VAL A 29 3.04 8.89 -12.15
N PRO A 30 3.80 8.05 -12.88
CA PRO A 30 4.83 7.21 -12.27
C PRO A 30 6.00 8.06 -11.77
N VAL A 31 6.48 7.76 -10.56
CA VAL A 31 7.71 8.31 -9.98
C VAL A 31 8.79 7.25 -10.05
N LEU A 32 9.70 7.37 -11.02
CA LEU A 32 10.62 6.30 -11.42
C LEU A 32 11.79 6.09 -10.44
N ASP A 33 12.10 7.10 -9.63
CA ASP A 33 13.18 7.14 -8.66
C ASP A 33 12.69 6.98 -7.20
N ALA A 34 11.42 6.61 -7.02
CA ALA A 34 10.84 6.43 -5.70
C ALA A 34 11.48 5.25 -4.95
N PRO A 35 11.71 5.37 -3.63
CA PRO A 35 12.18 4.25 -2.82
C PRO A 35 11.08 3.18 -2.70
N THR A 36 11.51 1.92 -2.55
CA THR A 36 10.59 0.80 -2.35
C THR A 36 9.79 0.96 -1.06
N VAL A 37 8.46 0.97 -1.18
CA VAL A 37 7.55 0.90 -0.03
C VAL A 37 7.40 -0.56 0.40
N THR A 38 7.73 -0.86 1.66
CA THR A 38 7.58 -2.21 2.23
C THR A 38 6.38 -2.27 3.15
N THR A 39 5.41 -3.13 2.83
CA THR A 39 4.31 -3.47 3.75
C THR A 39 4.77 -4.59 4.68
N VAL A 40 4.67 -4.36 5.99
CA VAL A 40 5.05 -5.35 7.02
C VAL A 40 3.84 -5.83 7.79
N ILE A 41 3.84 -7.11 8.16
CA ILE A 41 2.94 -7.69 9.16
C ILE A 41 3.76 -7.87 10.43
N ALA A 42 3.32 -7.28 11.54
CA ALA A 42 4.04 -7.36 12.82
C ALA A 42 3.27 -8.22 13.83
N TRP A 43 4.00 -8.99 14.64
CA TRP A 43 3.44 -9.76 15.76
C TRP A 43 4.42 -9.75 16.95
N PRO A 44 3.94 -9.94 18.19
CA PRO A 44 4.83 -10.08 19.34
C PRO A 44 5.81 -11.23 19.15
N PRO A 45 7.09 -11.09 19.57
CA PRO A 45 8.11 -12.11 19.33
C PRO A 45 7.79 -13.46 19.99
N HIS A 46 6.99 -13.45 21.06
CA HIS A 46 6.53 -14.65 21.78
C HIS A 46 5.20 -15.22 21.25
N SER A 47 4.67 -14.69 20.13
CA SER A 47 3.40 -15.15 19.56
C SER A 47 3.51 -16.60 19.08
N ARG A 48 2.57 -17.44 19.54
CA ARG A 48 2.38 -18.83 19.09
C ARG A 48 1.12 -19.02 18.25
N SER A 49 0.54 -17.93 17.72
CA SER A 49 -0.71 -17.98 16.97
C SER A 49 -0.57 -18.80 15.68
N ARG A 50 -1.33 -19.90 15.59
CA ARG A 50 -1.37 -20.73 14.36
C ARG A 50 -1.92 -19.97 13.16
N ALA A 51 -2.86 -19.04 13.40
CA ALA A 51 -3.45 -18.21 12.34
C ALA A 51 -2.40 -17.27 11.73
N VAL A 52 -1.61 -16.59 12.58
CA VAL A 52 -0.49 -15.74 12.11
C VAL A 52 0.54 -16.58 11.35
N ALA A 53 0.93 -17.74 11.89
CA ALA A 53 1.86 -18.62 11.20
C ALA A 53 1.32 -19.12 9.85
N GLY A 54 0.01 -19.36 9.76
CA GLY A 54 -0.68 -19.67 8.50
C GLY A 54 -0.58 -18.53 7.50
N LEU A 55 -0.95 -17.32 7.91
CA LEU A 55 -0.89 -16.11 7.08
C LEU A 55 0.53 -15.88 6.53
N VAL A 56 1.55 -15.92 7.40
CA VAL A 56 2.94 -15.70 6.99
C VAL A 56 3.37 -16.72 5.95
N ARG A 57 3.11 -18.02 6.18
CA ARG A 57 3.47 -19.08 5.22
C ARG A 57 2.78 -18.90 3.87
N THR A 58 1.53 -18.45 3.85
CA THR A 58 0.83 -18.16 2.60
C THR A 58 1.42 -16.94 1.91
N ALA A 59 1.63 -15.85 2.64
CA ALA A 59 2.16 -14.61 2.09
C ALA A 59 3.58 -14.78 1.51
N THR A 60 4.43 -15.62 2.10
CA THR A 60 5.80 -15.86 1.61
C THR A 60 5.88 -16.83 0.41
N ARG A 61 4.75 -17.41 -0.03
CA ARG A 61 4.69 -18.34 -1.18
C ARG A 61 4.08 -17.70 -2.43
N LEU A 62 3.51 -16.50 -2.30
CA LEU A 62 2.98 -15.68 -3.38
C LEU A 62 4.09 -14.76 -3.89
#